data_AF-A0A358IWJ1-F1
#
_entry.id   AF-A0A358IWJ1-F1
#
_cell.length_a   1.000
_cell.length_b   1.000
_cell.length_c   1.000
_cell.angle_alpha   90.00
_cell.angle_beta   90.00
_cell.angle_gamma   90.00
#
_symmetry.space_group_name_H-M   'P 1'
#
loop_
_entity.id
_entity.type
_entity.pdbx_description
1 polymer ?
#
loop_
_entity_poly.entity_id
_entity_poly.type
_entity_poly.pdbx_seq_one_letter_code
_entity_poly.pdbx_strand_id
1 'polypeptide(L)'
;VVTFHSLEDRMVKAFLTERTGNAPGGSRHAPVAVETRKPSFDLLFKGAREAGEAELAANPRARSAKIRAAVRTNAPAWGAMKGRGA
;
A
#
# COMPACT_ATOMS: atom_id res chain seq x y z
N VAL A 1 -5.07 -6.62 3.66
CA VAL A 1 -4.66 -7.58 2.62
C VAL A 1 -3.48 -8.38 3.13
N VAL A 2 -3.55 -9.70 3.03
CA VAL A 2 -2.43 -10.60 3.31
C VAL A 2 -1.89 -11.11 1.98
N THR A 3 -0.59 -10.97 1.74
CA THR A 3 0.08 -11.42 0.52
C THR A 3 1.12 -12.46 0.87
N PHE A 4 1.37 -13.42 -0.01
CA PHE A 4 2.35 -14.50 0.23
C PHE A 4 3.56 -14.42 -0.68
N HIS A 5 3.48 -13.65 -1.77
CA HIS A 5 4.57 -13.49 -2.71
C HIS A 5 4.91 -12.02 -2.96
N SER A 6 6.16 -11.78 -3.37
CA SER A 6 6.72 -10.43 -3.51
C SER A 6 6.00 -9.56 -4.55
N LEU A 7 5.51 -10.17 -5.63
CA LEU A 7 4.76 -9.46 -6.67
C LEU A 7 3.43 -8.90 -6.17
N GLU A 8 2.64 -9.70 -5.44
CA GLU A 8 1.40 -9.28 -4.77
C GLU A 8 1.69 -8.14 -3.79
N ASP A 9 2.68 -8.33 -2.90
CA ASP A 9 3.05 -7.33 -1.90
C ASP A 9 3.41 -5.99 -2.55
N ARG A 10 4.14 -6.03 -3.69
CA ARG A 10 4.49 -4.85 -4.47
C ARG A 10 3.25 -4.15 -5.04
N MET A 11 2.30 -4.89 -5.59
CA MET A 11 1.05 -4.33 -6.13
C MET A 11 0.23 -3.66 -5.03
N VAL A 12 0.07 -4.32 -3.88
CA VAL A 12 -0.67 -3.79 -2.74
C VAL A 12 0.04 -2.56 -2.16
N LYS A 13 1.37 -2.62 -2.02
CA LYS A 13 2.18 -1.47 -1.59
C LYS A 13 1.96 -0.28 -2.51
N ALA A 14 2.12 -0.48 -3.81
CA ALA A 14 1.98 0.60 -4.79
C ALA A 14 0.57 1.23 -4.74
N PHE A 15 -0.46 0.39 -4.66
CA PHE A 15 -1.85 0.85 -4.53
C PHE A 15 -2.06 1.70 -3.27
N LEU A 16 -1.64 1.21 -2.10
CA LEU A 16 -1.82 1.94 -0.84
C LEU A 16 -0.97 3.22 -0.77
N THR A 17 0.26 3.19 -1.28
CA THR A 17 1.13 4.38 -1.33
C THR A 17 0.50 5.49 -2.17
N GLU A 18 0.01 5.15 -3.35
CA GLU A 18 -0.68 6.10 -4.23
C GLU A 18 -1.94 6.66 -3.58
N ARG A 19 -2.76 5.80 -2.99
CA ARG A 19 -4.08 6.16 -2.44
C ARG A 19 -4.04 6.90 -1.10
N THR A 20 -2.91 6.85 -0.39
CA THR A 20 -2.66 7.56 0.87
C THR A 20 -1.98 8.91 0.66
N GLY A 21 -1.69 9.29 -0.60
CA GLY A 21 -0.97 10.53 -0.91
C GLY A 21 0.51 10.50 -0.53
N ASN A 22 1.04 9.33 -0.14
CA ASN A 22 2.46 9.12 0.17
C ASN A 22 3.28 8.78 -1.10
N ALA A 23 2.76 9.14 -2.28
CA ALA A 23 3.54 9.02 -3.51
C ALA A 23 4.82 9.85 -3.36
N PRO A 24 6.00 9.31 -3.72
CA PRO A 24 7.23 10.09 -3.66
C PRO A 24 7.03 11.35 -4.50
N GLY A 25 7.14 12.52 -3.85
CA GLY A 25 7.06 13.79 -4.54
C GLY A 25 8.02 13.77 -5.72
N GLY A 26 7.53 14.24 -6.88
CA GLY A 26 8.37 14.42 -8.05
C GLY A 26 9.64 15.19 -7.71
N SER A 27 10.65 15.08 -8.58
CA SER A 27 11.98 15.70 -8.47
C SER A 27 12.00 16.96 -7.60
N ARG A 28 12.98 17.07 -6.70
CA ARG A 28 13.26 18.26 -5.87
C ARG A 28 13.34 19.59 -6.66
N HIS A 29 13.45 19.51 -7.98
CA HIS A 29 13.50 20.65 -8.92
C HIS A 29 12.26 20.76 -9.83
N ALA A 30 11.31 19.83 -9.75
CA ALA A 30 10.03 19.93 -10.43
C ALA A 30 9.03 20.64 -9.50
N PRO A 31 8.14 21.49 -10.03
CA PRO A 31 7.03 22.00 -9.23
C PRO A 31 6.29 20.80 -8.65
N VAL A 32 6.11 20.80 -7.32
CA VAL A 32 5.34 19.77 -6.62
C VAL A 32 3.97 19.73 -7.28
N ALA A 33 3.70 18.69 -8.07
CA ALA A 33 2.36 18.43 -8.54
C ALA A 33 1.56 18.17 -7.26
N VAL A 34 0.81 19.19 -6.82
CA VAL A 34 -0.13 19.05 -5.72
C VAL A 34 -1.18 18.08 -6.23
N GLU A 35 -1.00 16.81 -5.88
CA GLU A 35 -1.93 15.75 -6.25
C GLU A 35 -3.31 16.18 -5.73
N THR A 36 -4.18 16.62 -6.64
CA THR A 36 -5.43 17.32 -6.31
C THR A 36 -6.44 16.37 -5.67
N ARG A 37 -6.15 15.06 -5.67
CA ARG A 37 -7.03 14.02 -5.16
C ARG A 37 -6.79 13.82 -3.68
N LYS A 38 -7.85 14.07 -2.90
CA LYS A 38 -7.86 13.76 -1.46
C LYS A 38 -7.53 12.27 -1.25
N PRO A 39 -6.65 11.91 -0.29
CA PRO A 39 -6.35 10.53 0.06
C PRO A 39 -7.63 9.73 0.32
N SER A 40 -7.75 8.57 -0.31
CA SER A 40 -8.91 7.68 -0.13
C SER A 40 -8.72 6.64 0.97
N PHE A 41 -7.48 6.51 1.46
CA PHE A 41 -7.13 5.63 2.57
C PHE A 41 -6.11 6.29 3.49
N ASP A 42 -6.19 5.94 4.77
CA ASP A 42 -5.17 6.19 5.78
C ASP A 42 -4.51 4.87 6.18
N LEU A 43 -3.18 4.81 6.27
CA LEU A 43 -2.49 3.59 6.66
C LEU A 43 -2.74 3.27 8.14
N LEU A 44 -3.21 2.06 8.42
CA LEU A 44 -3.40 1.61 9.81
C LEU A 44 -2.03 1.46 10.51
N PHE A 45 -1.01 1.04 9.76
CA PHE A 45 0.38 1.01 10.19
C PHE A 45 1.30 1.20 8.98
N LYS A 46 2.51 1.71 9.21
CA LYS A 46 3.52 1.87 8.17
C LYS A 46 4.16 0.52 7.85
N GLY A 47 4.40 0.26 6.56
CA GLY A 47 5.05 -0.97 6.11
C GLY A 47 4.11 -2.18 6.03
N ALA A 48 4.71 -3.37 5.95
CA ALA A 48 4.01 -4.64 6.11
C ALA A 48 4.38 -5.23 7.48
N ARG A 49 3.46 -5.99 8.09
CA ARG A 49 3.77 -6.82 9.25
C ARG A 49 3.89 -8.28 8.83
N GLU A 50 4.75 -9.01 9.51
CA GLU A 50 5.04 -10.43 9.26
C GLU A 50 4.57 -11.26 10.45
N ALA A 51 4.45 -12.58 10.25
CA ALA A 51 4.08 -13.50 11.31
C ALA A 51 5.17 -13.58 12.38
N GLY A 52 4.77 -13.64 13.65
CA GLY A 52 5.69 -13.80 14.78
C GLY A 52 6.13 -15.25 14.98
N GLU A 53 7.16 -15.49 15.81
CA GLU A 53 7.74 -16.83 16.02
C GLU A 53 6.73 -17.89 16.47
N ALA A 54 5.83 -17.55 17.39
CA ALA A 54 4.78 -18.46 17.86
C ALA A 54 3.81 -18.86 16.74
N GLU A 55 3.46 -17.92 15.86
CA GLU A 55 2.60 -18.18 14.71
C GLU A 55 3.31 -19.02 13.65
N LEU A 56 4.60 -18.77 13.43
CA LEU A 56 5.42 -19.57 12.50
C LEU A 56 5.59 -21.01 12.98
N ALA A 57 5.70 -21.23 14.29
CA ALA A 57 5.78 -22.56 14.90
C ALA A 57 4.45 -23.31 14.76
N ALA A 58 3.32 -22.65 15.00
CA ALA A 58 1.99 -23.25 14.87
C ALA A 58 1.52 -23.42 13.41
N ASN A 59 1.96 -22.53 12.52
CA ASN A 59 1.57 -22.50 11.11
C ASN A 59 2.76 -22.15 10.21
N PRO A 60 3.50 -23.16 9.71
CA PRO A 60 4.62 -22.95 8.80
C PRO A 60 4.26 -22.21 7.49
N ARG A 61 2.99 -22.24 7.06
CA ARG A 61 2.52 -21.54 5.85
C ARG A 61 2.49 -20.02 6.02
N ALA A 62 2.55 -19.52 7.26
CA ALA A 62 2.59 -18.09 7.56
C ALA A 62 3.97 -17.45 7.29
N ARG A 63 5.02 -18.23 7.03
CA ARG A 63 6.41 -17.74 6.84
C ARG A 63 6.54 -16.61 5.82
N SER A 64 5.75 -16.62 4.76
CA SER A 64 5.82 -15.60 3.71
C SER A 64 4.64 -14.62 3.75
N ALA A 65 3.77 -14.73 4.76
CA ALA A 65 2.61 -13.87 4.90
C ALA A 65 3.03 -12.46 5.30
N LYS A 66 2.61 -11.48 4.50
CA LYS A 66 2.79 -10.05 4.75
C LYS A 66 1.43 -9.38 4.80
N ILE A 67 1.10 -8.76 5.93
CA ILE A 67 -0.14 -8.01 6.07
C ILE A 67 0.08 -6.51 5.87
N ARG A 68 -0.75 -5.92 5.02
CA ARG A 68 -0.89 -4.47 4.84
C ARG A 68 -2.34 -4.07 5.08
N ALA A 69 -2.55 -3.02 5.87
CA ALA A 69 -3.89 -2.57 6.23
C ALA A 69 -4.00 -1.04 6.14
N ALA A 70 -5.17 -0.59 5.70
CA ALA A 70 -5.52 0.81 5.59
C ALA A 70 -7.02 0.99 5.83
N VAL A 71 -7.41 2.17 6.35
CA VAL A 71 -8.78 2.55 6.65
C VAL A 71 -9.26 3.50 5.56
N ARG A 72 -10.48 3.29 5.05
CA ARG A 72 -11.06 4.15 4.03
C ARG A 72 -11.43 5.51 4.64
N THR A 73 -11.07 6.60 3.96
CA THR A 73 -11.46 7.95 4.37
C THR A 73 -12.84 8.33 3.84
N ASN A 74 -13.30 9.52 4.21
CA ASN A 74 -14.52 10.13 3.66
C ASN A 74 -14.34 10.68 2.23
N ALA A 75 -13.13 10.62 1.66
CA ALA A 75 -12.91 11.07 0.29
C ALA A 75 -13.66 10.17 -0.72
N PRO A 76 -14.11 10.71 -1.85
CA PRO A 76 -14.70 9.92 -2.92
C PRO A 76 -13.69 8.89 -3.44
N ALA A 77 -14.19 7.73 -3.88
CA ALA A 77 -13.34 6.73 -4.51
C ALA A 77 -12.75 7.33 -5.79
N TRP A 78 -11.43 7.26 -5.96
CA TRP A 78 -10.85 7.64 -7.26
C TRP A 78 -11.29 6.59 -8.26
N GLY A 79 -11.74 7.03 -9.45
CA GLY A 79 -12.21 6.16 -10.53
C GLY A 79 -11.18 5.12 -10.97
N ALA A 80 -11.56 4.27 -11.93
CA ALA A 80 -10.70 3.21 -12.44
C ALA A 80 -9.30 3.76 -12.77
N MET A 81 -8.27 3.17 -12.15
CA MET A 81 -6.89 3.60 -12.36
C MET A 81 -6.56 3.34 -13.84
N LYS A 82 -6.27 4.39 -14.63
CA LYS A 82 -5.67 4.19 -15.96
C LYS A 82 -4.34 3.50 -15.69
N GLY A 83 -4.16 2.27 -16.19
CA GLY A 83 -2.96 1.49 -15.98
C GLY A 83 -1.72 2.32 -16.29
N ARG A 84 -0.70 2.25 -15.43
CA ARG A 84 0.62 2.84 -15.71
C ARG A 84 1.20 2.12 -16.93
N GLY A 85 0.95 2.69 -18.10
CA GLY A 85 1.58 2.29 -19.36
C GLY A 85 2.83 3.14 -19.61
N ALA A 86 3.88 2.44 -20.06
CA ALA A 86 5.23 2.87 -20.41
C ALA A 86 6.18 3.14 -19.21
#